data_AF-A0A8J3WVK7-F1
#
_entry.id   AF-A0A8J3WVK7-F1
#
_cell.length_a   1.000
_cell.length_b   1.000
_cell.length_c   1.000
_cell.angle_alpha   90.00
_cell.angle_beta   90.00
_cell.angle_gamma   90.00
#
_symmetry.space_group_name_H-M   'P 1'
#
loop_
_entity.id
_entity.type
_entity.pdbx_description
1 polymer ?
#
loop_
_entity_poly.entity_id
_entity_poly.type
_entity_poly.pdbx_seq_one_letter_code
_entity_poly.pdbx_strand_id
1 'polypeptide(L)'
;MSLQEELVRPRAAAPGADDDRGSAIDLLQRIGSVILPVGVALYALLYLGIQQVYGVFNLTPEQAGIDQATMFGRLVGALILLVIGGALVLGVLVALWWLLDKASLGRMSALARAVRRRPWVAAVLGALWCGGSYWGFLGYLGLGEGVGSATVVVVSAVIGAAAFLVPFRLLRSRPVGRAGMRIVVAMFTGIGLGFALIGQMEADAAELAATGRGSVVLSMVGFQDQWVTVADTAGKPRRGGVPVLLLGEREGAYSFYDCLRRETFRLPVGSTSLSHFELEPDRPEGFTCEALEATP
;
A
#
# COMPACT_ATOMS: atom_id res chain seq x y z
N MET A 1 -30.89 55.03 -57.22
CA MET A 1 -29.45 54.82 -56.99
C MET A 1 -29.30 54.33 -55.56
N SER A 2 -29.33 53.02 -55.36
CA SER A 2 -29.13 52.36 -54.06
C SER A 2 -28.73 50.90 -54.32
N LEU A 3 -27.46 50.73 -54.67
CA LEU A 3 -26.74 49.46 -54.63
C LEU A 3 -26.19 49.30 -53.22
N GLN A 4 -26.94 48.67 -52.32
CA GLN A 4 -26.43 48.10 -51.08
C GLN A 4 -27.30 46.91 -50.69
N GLU A 5 -26.69 45.96 -49.98
CA GLU A 5 -27.25 44.68 -49.51
C GLU A 5 -27.27 43.54 -50.53
N GLU A 6 -26.13 43.38 -51.22
CA GLU A 6 -25.68 42.04 -51.60
C GLU A 6 -25.41 41.23 -50.33
N LEU A 7 -26.26 40.23 -50.14
CA LEU A 7 -26.32 39.30 -49.03
C LEU A 7 -25.07 38.40 -48.99
N VAL A 8 -23.97 38.87 -48.40
CA VAL A 8 -22.84 37.99 -48.04
C VAL A 8 -23.27 37.14 -46.84
N ARG A 9 -23.91 36.01 -47.11
CA ARG A 9 -24.06 34.94 -46.11
C ARG A 9 -22.67 34.37 -45.83
N PRO A 10 -22.14 34.45 -44.60
CA PRO A 10 -21.01 33.61 -44.23
C PRO A 10 -21.47 32.15 -44.34
N ARG A 11 -20.87 31.45 -45.31
CA ARG A 11 -20.98 30.00 -45.47
C ARG A 11 -20.51 29.39 -44.15
N ALA A 12 -21.43 28.83 -43.37
CA ALA A 12 -21.12 28.13 -42.14
C ALA A 12 -20.00 27.12 -42.45
N ALA A 13 -18.82 27.36 -41.86
CA ALA A 13 -17.74 26.41 -41.88
C ALA A 13 -18.27 25.11 -41.29
N ALA A 14 -18.10 24.01 -42.02
CA ALA A 14 -18.40 22.68 -41.52
C ALA A 14 -17.68 22.47 -40.17
N PRO A 15 -18.30 21.82 -39.17
CA PRO A 15 -17.63 21.53 -37.91
C PRO A 15 -16.41 20.68 -38.22
N GLY A 16 -15.23 21.23 -37.89
CA GLY A 16 -13.94 20.63 -38.20
C GLY A 16 -13.79 19.27 -37.53
N ALA A 17 -13.25 18.32 -38.29
CA ALA A 17 -12.80 17.01 -37.82
C ALA A 17 -11.52 17.07 -36.95
N ASP A 18 -11.22 18.22 -36.35
CA ASP A 18 -10.03 18.46 -35.51
C ASP A 18 -10.31 18.32 -34.00
N ASP A 19 -11.58 18.15 -33.58
CA ASP A 19 -11.96 18.05 -32.16
C ASP A 19 -11.56 16.69 -31.51
N ASP A 20 -11.40 15.63 -32.32
CA ASP A 20 -11.10 14.29 -31.79
C ASP A 20 -9.62 14.08 -31.41
N ARG A 21 -8.67 14.76 -32.08
CA ARG A 21 -7.24 14.69 -31.71
C ARG A 21 -6.93 15.49 -30.44
N GLY A 22 -7.65 16.59 -30.22
CA GLY A 22 -7.58 17.36 -28.96
C GLY A 22 -8.11 16.55 -27.77
N SER A 23 -9.15 15.74 -28.00
CA SER A 23 -9.79 14.92 -26.97
C SER A 23 -8.89 13.82 -26.41
N ALA A 24 -8.24 13.02 -27.26
CA ALA A 24 -7.38 11.93 -26.79
C ALA A 24 -6.12 12.43 -26.06
N ILE A 25 -5.52 13.52 -26.54
CA ILE A 25 -4.34 14.13 -25.91
C ILE A 25 -4.72 14.80 -24.58
N ASP A 26 -5.85 15.53 -24.50
CA ASP A 26 -6.34 16.11 -23.24
C ASP A 26 -6.69 15.02 -22.22
N LEU A 27 -7.28 13.90 -22.68
CA LEU A 27 -7.60 12.77 -21.83
C LEU A 27 -6.32 12.08 -21.31
N LEU A 28 -5.30 11.92 -22.16
CA LEU A 28 -4.00 11.40 -21.76
C LEU A 28 -3.30 12.33 -20.75
N GLN A 29 -3.37 13.64 -20.97
CA GLN A 29 -2.76 14.65 -20.09
C GLN A 29 -3.47 14.69 -18.73
N ARG A 30 -4.81 14.61 -18.72
CA ARG A 30 -5.60 14.49 -17.49
C ARG A 30 -5.29 13.21 -16.73
N ILE A 31 -5.25 12.07 -17.40
CA ILE A 31 -4.91 10.79 -16.77
C ILE A 31 -3.48 10.85 -16.20
N GLY A 32 -2.52 11.35 -16.99
CA GLY A 32 -1.12 11.50 -16.55
C GLY A 32 -0.99 12.39 -15.31
N SER A 33 -1.71 13.51 -15.25
CA SER A 33 -1.70 14.42 -14.10
C SER A 33 -2.20 13.80 -12.79
N VAL A 34 -3.05 12.77 -12.86
CA VAL A 34 -3.57 12.07 -11.68
C VAL A 34 -2.75 10.82 -11.36
N ILE A 35 -2.38 10.04 -12.37
CA ILE A 35 -1.62 8.81 -12.19
C ILE A 35 -0.21 9.11 -11.67
N LEU A 36 0.45 10.17 -12.16
CA LEU A 36 1.83 10.44 -11.79
C LEU A 36 1.97 10.75 -10.28
N PRO A 37 1.22 11.69 -9.66
CA PRO A 37 1.34 11.92 -8.22
C PRO A 37 0.93 10.70 -7.38
N VAL A 38 -0.09 9.96 -7.82
CA VAL A 38 -0.53 8.74 -7.12
C VAL A 38 0.56 7.67 -7.18
N GLY A 39 1.16 7.44 -8.35
CA GLY A 39 2.25 6.49 -8.53
C GLY A 39 3.48 6.86 -7.71
N VAL A 40 3.84 8.15 -7.68
CA VAL A 40 4.96 8.66 -6.85
C VAL A 40 4.66 8.46 -5.35
N ALA A 41 3.44 8.77 -4.90
CA ALA A 41 3.05 8.58 -3.51
C ALA A 41 3.06 7.08 -3.11
N LEU A 42 2.54 6.20 -3.96
CA LEU A 42 2.56 4.76 -3.73
C LEU A 42 3.99 4.19 -3.74
N TYR A 43 4.84 4.66 -4.65
CA TYR A 43 6.25 4.28 -4.66
C TYR A 43 6.97 4.71 -3.38
N ALA A 44 6.74 5.95 -2.93
CA ALA A 44 7.31 6.45 -1.69
C ALA A 44 6.84 5.64 -0.47
N LEU A 45 5.55 5.29 -0.40
CA LEU A 45 5.01 4.44 0.66
C LEU A 45 5.62 3.04 0.64
N LEU A 46 5.77 2.42 -0.54
CA LEU A 46 6.41 1.10 -0.66
C LEU A 46 7.87 1.16 -0.21
N TYR A 47 8.62 2.16 -0.68
CA TYR A 47 10.02 2.34 -0.30
C TYR A 47 10.16 2.53 1.22
N LEU A 48 9.34 3.41 1.81
CA LEU A 48 9.33 3.64 3.24
C LEU A 48 9.00 2.36 4.02
N GLY A 49 8.01 1.59 3.57
CA GLY A 49 7.64 0.32 4.19
C GLY A 49 8.77 -0.72 4.20
N ILE A 50 9.43 -0.90 3.04
CA ILE A 50 10.59 -1.80 2.94
C ILE A 50 11.74 -1.29 3.82
N GLN A 51 11.99 0.02 3.83
CA GLN A 51 13.03 0.61 4.65
C GLN A 51 12.80 0.37 6.15
N GLN A 52 11.54 0.42 6.63
CA GLN A 52 11.24 0.10 8.03
C GLN A 52 11.49 -1.38 8.35
N VAL A 53 11.05 -2.29 7.49
CA VAL A 53 11.27 -3.73 7.67
C VAL A 53 12.77 -4.05 7.76
N TYR A 54 13.59 -3.53 6.85
CA TYR A 54 15.04 -3.75 6.90
C TYR A 54 15.72 -2.97 8.03
N GLY A 55 15.14 -1.84 8.45
CA GLY A 55 15.57 -1.04 9.59
C GLY A 55 15.53 -1.82 10.90
N VAL A 56 14.56 -2.72 11.09
CA VAL A 56 14.52 -3.65 12.24
C VAL A 56 15.78 -4.50 12.32
N PHE A 57 16.32 -4.90 11.17
CA PHE A 57 17.57 -5.67 11.07
C PHE A 57 18.81 -4.79 10.96
N ASN A 58 18.70 -3.49 11.23
CA ASN A 58 19.79 -2.51 11.15
C ASN A 58 20.52 -2.51 9.79
N LEU A 59 19.77 -2.73 8.70
CA LEU A 59 20.24 -2.66 7.32
C LEU A 59 19.38 -1.72 6.50
N THR A 60 19.95 -1.18 5.43
CA THR A 60 19.16 -0.51 4.39
C THR A 60 18.74 -1.52 3.31
N PRO A 61 17.63 -1.29 2.58
CA PRO A 61 17.23 -2.20 1.50
C PRO A 61 18.31 -2.31 0.41
N GLU A 62 19.05 -1.24 0.14
CA GLU A 62 20.14 -1.24 -0.83
C GLU A 62 21.26 -2.17 -0.36
N GLN A 63 21.55 -2.19 0.95
CA GLN A 63 22.52 -3.11 1.55
C GLN A 63 22.11 -4.57 1.47
N ALA A 64 20.81 -4.86 1.40
CA ALA A 64 20.25 -6.19 1.20
C ALA A 64 20.19 -6.62 -0.27
N GLY A 65 20.68 -5.81 -1.21
CA GLY A 65 20.65 -6.16 -2.64
C GLY A 65 19.36 -5.77 -3.36
N ILE A 66 18.43 -5.10 -2.67
CA ILE A 66 17.21 -4.62 -3.30
C ILE A 66 17.54 -3.35 -4.08
N ASP A 67 17.65 -3.50 -5.39
CA ASP A 67 17.86 -2.37 -6.30
C ASP A 67 16.55 -1.61 -6.59
N GLN A 68 16.69 -0.35 -7.00
CA GLN A 68 15.55 0.53 -7.33
C GLN A 68 14.68 -0.06 -8.46
N ALA A 69 15.30 -0.71 -9.45
CA ALA A 69 14.58 -1.37 -10.53
C ALA A 69 13.69 -2.52 -10.01
N THR A 70 14.19 -3.29 -9.04
CA THR A 70 13.43 -4.37 -8.40
C THR A 70 12.26 -3.82 -7.59
N MET A 71 12.46 -2.74 -6.83
CA MET A 71 11.37 -2.09 -6.09
C MET A 71 10.29 -1.55 -7.02
N PHE A 72 10.68 -0.93 -8.13
CA PHE A 72 9.74 -0.48 -9.15
C PHE A 72 8.97 -1.65 -9.78
N GLY A 73 9.65 -2.74 -10.11
CA GLY A 73 9.03 -3.96 -10.62
C GLY A 73 8.01 -4.55 -9.65
N ARG A 74 8.35 -4.60 -8.35
CA ARG A 74 7.43 -5.03 -7.28
C ARG A 74 6.23 -4.10 -7.15
N LEU A 75 6.42 -2.78 -7.23
CA LEU A 75 5.32 -1.82 -7.22
C LEU A 75 4.36 -2.05 -8.38
N VAL A 76 4.88 -2.16 -9.61
CA VAL A 76 4.06 -2.37 -10.81
C VAL A 76 3.32 -3.71 -10.73
N GLY A 77 3.99 -4.77 -10.31
CA GLY A 77 3.37 -6.08 -10.08
C GLY A 77 2.25 -6.03 -9.04
N ALA A 78 2.50 -5.39 -7.89
CA ALA A 78 1.51 -5.19 -6.85
C ALA A 78 0.33 -4.33 -7.34
N LEU A 79 0.57 -3.29 -8.14
CA LEU A 79 -0.47 -2.45 -8.71
C LEU A 79 -1.36 -3.26 -9.67
N ILE A 80 -0.77 -4.08 -10.54
CA ILE A 80 -1.50 -4.96 -11.46
C ILE A 80 -2.35 -5.96 -10.66
N LEU A 81 -1.77 -6.63 -9.67
CA LEU A 81 -2.49 -7.58 -8.81
C LEU A 81 -3.62 -6.88 -8.03
N LEU A 82 -3.39 -5.67 -7.53
CA LEU A 82 -4.40 -4.87 -6.83
C LEU A 82 -5.54 -4.47 -7.77
N VAL A 83 -5.25 -4.11 -9.03
CA VAL A 83 -6.29 -3.81 -10.03
C VAL A 83 -7.11 -5.05 -10.36
N ILE A 84 -6.47 -6.20 -10.59
CA ILE A 84 -7.15 -7.46 -10.92
C ILE A 84 -7.98 -7.94 -9.72
N GLY A 85 -7.35 -8.05 -8.54
CA GLY A 85 -8.01 -8.47 -7.30
C GLY A 85 -9.14 -7.52 -6.90
N GLY A 86 -8.89 -6.21 -7.02
CA GLY A 86 -9.89 -5.17 -6.79
C GLY A 86 -11.08 -5.28 -7.74
N ALA A 87 -10.85 -5.54 -9.03
CA ALA A 87 -11.91 -5.76 -10.01
C ALA A 87 -12.74 -7.02 -9.70
N LEU A 88 -12.09 -8.11 -9.27
CA LEU A 88 -12.77 -9.35 -8.86
C LEU A 88 -13.64 -9.12 -7.61
N VAL A 89 -13.08 -8.54 -6.55
CA VAL A 89 -13.82 -8.24 -5.32
C VAL A 89 -14.96 -7.28 -5.60
N LEU A 90 -14.73 -6.22 -6.39
CA LEU A 90 -15.78 -5.28 -6.78
C LEU A 90 -16.89 -5.98 -7.57
N GLY A 91 -16.54 -6.88 -8.49
CA GLY A 91 -17.50 -7.70 -9.23
C GLY A 91 -18.38 -8.54 -8.31
N VAL A 92 -17.78 -9.22 -7.32
CA VAL A 92 -18.51 -10.01 -6.31
C VAL A 92 -19.41 -9.12 -5.46
N LEU A 93 -18.92 -7.97 -5.00
CA LEU A 93 -19.70 -7.03 -4.21
C LEU A 93 -20.90 -6.48 -4.99
N VAL A 94 -20.70 -6.14 -6.28
CA VAL A 94 -21.78 -5.69 -7.17
C VAL A 94 -22.79 -6.82 -7.39
N ALA A 95 -22.34 -8.06 -7.59
CA ALA A 95 -23.22 -9.21 -7.75
C ALA A 95 -24.04 -9.51 -6.48
N LEU A 96 -23.40 -9.49 -5.31
CA LEU A 96 -24.06 -9.64 -4.01
C LEU A 96 -25.06 -8.52 -3.77
N TRP A 97 -24.68 -7.28 -4.05
CA TRP A 97 -25.57 -6.13 -3.93
C TRP A 97 -26.80 -6.28 -4.83
N TRP A 98 -26.60 -6.69 -6.07
CA TRP A 98 -27.67 -6.96 -7.02
C TRP A 98 -28.58 -8.10 -6.54
N LEU A 99 -28.01 -9.17 -6.02
CA LEU A 99 -28.76 -10.31 -5.47
C LEU A 99 -29.60 -9.90 -4.26
N LEU A 100 -29.03 -9.11 -3.34
CA LEU A 100 -29.73 -8.56 -2.18
C LEU A 100 -30.85 -7.59 -2.58
N ASP A 101 -30.63 -6.76 -3.61
CA ASP A 101 -31.69 -5.88 -4.12
C ASP A 101 -32.85 -6.69 -4.72
N LYS A 102 -32.53 -7.76 -5.47
CA LYS A 102 -33.53 -8.66 -6.03
C LYS A 102 -34.30 -9.43 -4.94
N ALA A 103 -33.60 -9.96 -3.94
CA ALA A 103 -34.21 -10.67 -2.81
C ALA A 103 -35.06 -9.75 -1.93
N SER A 104 -34.68 -8.49 -1.79
CA SER A 104 -35.40 -7.48 -1.01
C SER A 104 -36.50 -6.76 -1.79
N LEU A 105 -36.83 -7.21 -3.01
CA LEU A 105 -37.82 -6.61 -3.90
C LEU A 105 -37.58 -5.11 -4.15
N GLY A 106 -36.31 -4.69 -4.24
CA GLY A 106 -35.93 -3.30 -4.50
C GLY A 106 -35.90 -2.39 -3.27
N ARG A 107 -36.10 -2.92 -2.05
CA ARG A 107 -36.00 -2.11 -0.82
C ARG A 107 -34.58 -1.59 -0.57
N MET A 108 -33.55 -2.36 -0.93
CA MET A 108 -32.15 -1.92 -0.77
C MET A 108 -31.80 -0.75 -1.69
N SER A 109 -32.22 -0.76 -2.95
CA SER A 109 -32.04 0.38 -3.85
C SER A 109 -32.86 1.61 -3.43
N ALA A 110 -34.02 1.43 -2.80
CA ALA A 110 -34.79 2.52 -2.21
C ALA A 110 -34.08 3.13 -0.99
N LEU A 111 -33.50 2.29 -0.13
CA LEU A 111 -32.75 2.70 1.05
C LEU A 111 -31.44 3.39 0.67
N ALA A 112 -30.72 2.87 -0.33
CA ALA A 112 -29.54 3.53 -0.89
C ALA A 112 -29.87 4.90 -1.51
N ARG A 113 -31.02 5.03 -2.19
CA ARG A 113 -31.52 6.33 -2.67
C ARG A 113 -31.90 7.27 -1.52
N ALA A 114 -32.52 6.77 -0.45
CA ALA A 114 -32.86 7.55 0.73
C ALA A 114 -31.60 8.05 1.48
N VAL A 115 -30.58 7.19 1.61
CA VAL A 115 -29.27 7.54 2.16
C VAL A 115 -28.55 8.55 1.25
N ARG A 116 -28.56 8.36 -0.08
CA ARG A 116 -28.00 9.35 -1.03
C ARG A 116 -28.67 10.72 -0.95
N ARG A 117 -29.97 10.77 -0.62
CA ARG A 117 -30.70 12.03 -0.38
C ARG A 117 -30.27 12.71 0.91
N ARG A 118 -29.63 11.99 1.84
CA ARG A 118 -29.08 12.49 3.11
C ARG A 118 -27.55 12.63 3.04
N PRO A 119 -27.05 13.75 2.48
CA PRO A 119 -25.62 13.99 2.22
C PRO A 119 -24.75 13.95 3.48
N TRP A 120 -25.31 14.22 4.65
CA TRP A 120 -24.60 14.15 5.92
C TRP A 120 -24.22 12.72 6.30
N VAL A 121 -25.01 11.71 5.92
CA VAL A 121 -24.70 10.30 6.21
C VAL A 121 -23.45 9.87 5.45
N ALA A 122 -23.35 10.25 4.18
CA ALA A 122 -22.15 9.99 3.37
C ALA A 122 -20.92 10.74 3.92
N ALA A 123 -21.10 11.97 4.41
CA ALA A 123 -20.02 12.73 5.05
C ALA A 123 -19.57 12.10 6.38
N VAL A 124 -20.50 11.62 7.21
CA VAL A 124 -20.21 10.93 8.48
C VAL A 124 -19.53 9.60 8.23
N LEU A 125 -20.01 8.80 7.27
CA LEU A 125 -19.36 7.55 6.89
C LEU A 125 -17.96 7.79 6.32
N GLY A 126 -17.78 8.81 5.47
CA GLY A 126 -16.47 9.21 4.97
C GLY A 126 -15.55 9.69 6.09
N ALA A 127 -16.06 10.48 7.04
CA ALA A 127 -15.28 10.95 8.18
C ALA A 127 -14.88 9.82 9.13
N LEU A 128 -15.79 8.88 9.42
CA LEU A 128 -15.51 7.70 10.23
C LEU A 128 -14.51 6.79 9.53
N TRP A 129 -14.66 6.58 8.22
CA TRP A 129 -13.75 5.79 7.42
C TRP A 129 -12.35 6.43 7.35
N CYS A 130 -12.27 7.72 7.04
CA CYS A 130 -11.01 8.45 7.01
C CYS A 130 -10.37 8.50 8.40
N GLY A 131 -11.13 8.77 9.46
CA GLY A 131 -10.65 8.74 10.84
C GLY A 131 -10.13 7.37 11.25
N GLY A 132 -10.82 6.28 10.86
CA GLY A 132 -10.36 4.91 11.05
C GLY A 132 -9.09 4.59 10.27
N SER A 133 -8.99 5.01 9.01
CA SER A 133 -7.76 4.84 8.22
C SER A 133 -6.59 5.68 8.75
N TYR A 134 -6.87 6.83 9.35
CA TYR A 134 -5.86 7.71 9.96
C TYR A 134 -5.38 7.20 11.32
N TRP A 135 -6.16 6.35 11.99
CA TRP A 135 -5.74 5.66 13.20
C TRP A 135 -4.50 4.79 12.97
N GLY A 136 -4.42 4.12 11.82
CA GLY A 136 -3.21 3.38 11.43
C GLY A 136 -1.97 4.27 11.27
N PHE A 137 -2.14 5.48 10.72
CA PHE A 137 -1.07 6.47 10.61
C PHE A 137 -0.63 7.03 11.97
N LEU A 138 -1.58 7.36 12.86
CA LEU A 138 -1.25 7.88 14.19
C LEU A 138 -0.66 6.81 15.11
N GLY A 139 -1.09 5.55 14.97
CA GLY A 139 -0.47 4.42 15.64
C GLY A 139 0.99 4.26 15.23
N TYR A 140 1.28 4.39 13.93
CA TYR A 140 2.65 4.34 13.40
C TYR A 140 3.55 5.47 13.92
N LEU A 141 3.03 6.68 14.14
CA LEU A 141 3.82 7.80 14.68
C LEU A 141 4.18 7.66 16.18
N GLY A 142 3.82 6.56 16.85
CA GLY A 142 4.09 6.37 18.28
C GLY A 142 3.34 7.35 19.19
N LEU A 143 2.41 8.15 18.64
CA LEU A 143 1.60 9.13 19.40
C LEU A 143 0.61 8.46 20.37
N GLY A 144 0.56 7.12 20.40
CA GLY A 144 -0.22 6.31 21.34
C GLY A 144 0.48 6.03 22.67
N GLU A 145 1.78 6.31 22.81
CA GLU A 145 2.48 6.16 24.10
C GLU A 145 2.08 7.31 25.04
N GLY A 146 1.11 7.06 25.93
CA GLY A 146 0.64 7.99 26.95
C GLY A 146 -0.68 8.72 26.63
N VAL A 147 -1.16 8.63 25.39
CA VAL A 147 -2.47 9.15 25.00
C VAL A 147 -3.43 7.99 24.83
N GLY A 148 -4.46 7.90 25.69
CA GLY A 148 -5.43 6.80 25.63
C GLY A 148 -6.00 6.63 24.23
N SER A 149 -6.10 5.39 23.75
CA SER A 149 -6.55 5.02 22.39
C SER A 149 -7.84 5.73 21.98
N ALA A 150 -8.76 5.96 22.93
CA ALA A 150 -9.98 6.73 22.73
C ALA A 150 -9.72 8.18 22.29
N THR A 151 -8.72 8.86 22.84
CA THR A 151 -8.36 10.25 22.50
C THR A 151 -7.78 10.33 21.10
N VAL A 152 -6.94 9.37 20.72
CA VAL A 152 -6.38 9.28 19.36
C VAL A 152 -7.52 9.08 18.35
N VAL A 153 -8.46 8.17 18.62
CA VAL A 153 -9.63 7.94 17.75
C VAL A 153 -10.51 9.19 17.65
N VAL A 154 -10.79 9.88 18.76
CA VAL A 154 -11.60 11.10 18.76
C VAL A 154 -10.92 12.23 18.01
N VAL A 155 -9.63 12.49 18.24
CA VAL A 155 -8.89 13.54 17.54
C VAL A 155 -8.77 13.24 16.05
N SER A 156 -8.51 11.98 15.67
CA SER A 156 -8.52 11.53 14.28
C SER A 156 -9.87 11.73 13.61
N ALA A 157 -10.95 11.36 14.30
CA ALA A 157 -12.31 11.50 13.81
C ALA A 157 -12.69 12.98 13.68
N VAL A 158 -12.26 13.85 14.59
CA VAL A 158 -12.51 15.30 14.53
C VAL A 158 -11.70 15.96 13.41
N ILE A 159 -10.42 15.64 13.27
CA ILE A 159 -9.57 16.16 12.20
C ILE A 159 -10.08 15.65 10.85
N GLY A 160 -10.38 14.36 10.73
CA GLY A 160 -10.99 13.78 9.54
C GLY A 160 -12.34 14.42 9.22
N ALA A 161 -13.23 14.55 10.21
CA ALA A 161 -14.51 15.23 10.04
C ALA A 161 -14.30 16.67 9.58
N ALA A 162 -13.40 17.45 10.17
CA ALA A 162 -13.13 18.83 9.78
C ALA A 162 -12.51 18.94 8.37
N ALA A 163 -11.50 18.12 8.08
CA ALA A 163 -10.79 18.10 6.81
C ALA A 163 -11.70 17.69 5.65
N PHE A 164 -12.72 16.86 5.89
CA PHE A 164 -13.64 16.41 4.85
C PHE A 164 -14.97 17.16 4.82
N LEU A 165 -15.58 17.52 5.97
CA LEU A 165 -16.87 18.24 6.00
C LEU A 165 -16.77 19.62 5.35
N VAL A 166 -15.68 20.35 5.60
CA VAL A 166 -15.49 21.72 5.08
C VAL A 166 -15.45 21.72 3.55
N PRO A 167 -14.56 20.97 2.87
CA PRO A 167 -14.57 20.89 1.42
C PRO A 167 -15.82 20.19 0.87
N PHE A 168 -16.41 19.22 1.58
CA PHE A 168 -17.68 18.59 1.16
C PHE A 168 -18.80 19.62 1.06
N ARG A 169 -18.88 20.55 2.02
CA ARG A 169 -19.90 21.60 2.03
C ARG A 169 -19.69 22.60 0.90
N LEU A 170 -18.45 23.00 0.66
CA LEU A 170 -18.06 23.96 -0.39
C LEU A 170 -18.22 23.41 -1.81
N LEU A 171 -17.83 22.15 -2.04
CA LEU A 171 -17.75 21.55 -3.38
C LEU A 171 -19.06 20.90 -3.85
N ARG A 172 -20.05 20.74 -2.96
CA ARG A 172 -21.32 20.06 -3.27
C ARG A 172 -22.16 20.75 -4.34
N SER A 173 -22.06 22.08 -4.46
CA SER A 173 -22.90 22.85 -5.38
C SER A 173 -22.57 22.60 -6.86
N ARG A 174 -21.40 22.00 -7.17
CA ARG A 174 -20.95 21.77 -8.54
C ARG A 174 -20.72 20.29 -8.83
N PRO A 175 -21.10 19.78 -10.03
CA PRO A 175 -20.87 18.39 -10.42
C PRO A 175 -19.39 18.02 -10.41
N VAL A 176 -18.50 18.96 -10.78
CA VAL A 176 -17.04 18.78 -10.75
C VAL A 176 -16.52 18.55 -9.33
N GLY A 177 -17.08 19.25 -8.34
CA GLY A 177 -16.70 19.09 -6.93
C GLY A 177 -17.05 17.71 -6.35
N ARG A 178 -18.12 17.08 -6.84
CA ARG A 178 -18.48 15.70 -6.44
C ARG A 178 -17.48 14.66 -6.94
N ALA A 179 -16.96 14.82 -8.14
CA ALA A 179 -15.94 13.90 -8.68
C ALA A 179 -14.61 14.10 -7.96
N GLY A 180 -14.16 15.36 -7.79
CA GLY A 180 -12.92 15.67 -7.07
C GLY A 180 -12.92 15.12 -5.64
N MET A 181 -14.03 15.25 -4.91
CA MET A 181 -14.12 14.75 -3.54
C MET A 181 -13.94 13.23 -3.43
N ARG A 182 -14.42 12.45 -4.41
CA ARG A 182 -14.21 11.00 -4.42
C ARG A 182 -12.74 10.65 -4.59
N ILE A 183 -12.04 11.36 -5.46
CA ILE A 183 -10.60 11.17 -5.69
C ILE A 183 -9.83 11.50 -4.42
N VAL A 184 -10.14 12.62 -3.77
CA VAL A 184 -9.50 13.04 -2.51
C VAL A 184 -9.73 12.00 -1.41
N VAL A 185 -10.98 11.57 -1.19
CA VAL A 185 -11.29 10.54 -0.19
C VAL A 185 -10.57 9.22 -0.49
N ALA A 186 -10.55 8.79 -1.75
CA ALA A 186 -9.85 7.57 -2.15
C ALA A 186 -8.33 7.68 -1.93
N MET A 187 -7.73 8.84 -2.24
CA MET A 187 -6.31 9.10 -2.03
C MET A 187 -5.96 9.07 -0.53
N PHE A 188 -6.68 9.80 0.31
CA PHE A 188 -6.43 9.80 1.76
C PHE A 188 -6.67 8.41 2.39
N THR A 189 -7.69 7.70 1.93
CA THR A 189 -7.93 6.31 2.36
C THR A 189 -6.74 5.42 1.99
N GLY A 190 -6.25 5.51 0.75
CA GLY A 190 -5.12 4.74 0.28
C GLY A 190 -3.83 5.05 1.06
N ILE A 191 -3.57 6.32 1.35
CA ILE A 191 -2.43 6.74 2.16
C ILE A 191 -2.55 6.20 3.60
N GLY A 192 -3.70 6.37 4.24
CA GLY A 192 -3.92 5.89 5.61
C GLY A 192 -3.79 4.37 5.74
N LEU A 193 -4.39 3.63 4.79
CA LEU A 193 -4.24 2.18 4.72
C LEU A 193 -2.79 1.77 4.44
N GLY A 194 -2.07 2.52 3.60
CA GLY A 194 -0.66 2.30 3.33
C GLY A 194 0.19 2.40 4.60
N PHE A 195 0.00 3.45 5.40
CA PHE A 195 0.71 3.57 6.68
C PHE A 195 0.33 2.51 7.71
N ALA A 196 -0.95 2.12 7.76
CA ALA A 196 -1.38 1.00 8.60
C ALA A 196 -0.66 -0.31 8.21
N LEU A 197 -0.53 -0.56 6.92
CA LEU A 197 0.20 -1.71 6.39
C LEU A 197 1.69 -1.64 6.74
N ILE A 198 2.32 -0.47 6.63
CA ILE A 198 3.72 -0.27 7.01
C ILE A 198 3.92 -0.58 8.50
N GLY A 199 3.04 -0.07 9.38
CA GLY A 199 3.10 -0.36 10.81
C GLY A 199 2.93 -1.85 11.13
N GLN A 200 2.04 -2.54 10.42
CA GLN A 200 1.91 -4.00 10.56
C GLN A 200 3.18 -4.72 10.09
N MET A 201 3.75 -4.34 8.96
CA MET A 201 4.99 -4.93 8.44
C MET A 201 6.16 -4.74 9.39
N GLU A 202 6.28 -3.56 10.03
CA GLU A 202 7.31 -3.28 11.03
C GLU A 202 7.12 -4.14 12.28
N ALA A 203 5.88 -4.24 12.79
CA ALA A 203 5.56 -5.11 13.93
C ALA A 203 5.87 -6.57 13.64
N ASP A 204 5.47 -7.07 12.47
CA ASP A 204 5.74 -8.43 12.00
C ASP A 204 7.24 -8.67 11.82
N ALA A 205 7.99 -7.67 11.33
CA ALA A 205 9.45 -7.76 11.20
C ALA A 205 10.14 -7.79 12.57
N ALA A 206 9.65 -7.00 13.54
CA ALA A 206 10.13 -7.03 14.92
C ALA A 206 9.82 -8.38 15.60
N GLU A 207 8.64 -8.95 15.35
CA GLU A 207 8.30 -10.29 15.81
C GLU A 207 9.21 -11.35 15.18
N LEU A 208 9.43 -11.29 13.86
CA LEU A 208 10.37 -12.15 13.15
C LEU A 208 11.80 -12.00 13.70
N ALA A 209 12.25 -10.78 13.99
CA ALA A 209 13.57 -10.55 14.56
C ALA A 209 13.71 -11.10 15.99
N ALA A 210 12.63 -11.10 16.78
CA ALA A 210 12.63 -11.52 18.19
C ALA A 210 12.38 -13.03 18.37
N THR A 211 11.53 -13.62 17.53
CA THR A 211 11.06 -15.00 17.64
C THR A 211 11.57 -15.88 16.51
N GLY A 212 11.89 -15.29 15.36
CA GLY A 212 12.19 -16.00 14.13
C GLY A 212 10.95 -16.50 13.39
N ARG A 213 9.73 -16.11 13.77
CA ARG A 213 8.52 -16.54 13.06
C ARG A 213 8.24 -15.65 11.86
N GLY A 214 8.06 -16.26 10.69
CA GLY A 214 7.61 -15.56 9.49
C GLY A 214 6.19 -15.02 9.64
N SER A 215 5.90 -13.94 8.90
CA SER A 215 4.55 -13.40 8.74
C SER A 215 4.10 -13.52 7.28
N VAL A 216 2.82 -13.85 7.10
CA VAL A 216 2.15 -13.85 5.78
C VAL A 216 2.20 -12.46 5.13
N VAL A 217 2.14 -11.39 5.93
CA VAL A 217 2.20 -10.02 5.40
C VAL A 217 3.59 -9.74 4.81
N LEU A 218 4.64 -10.19 5.50
CA LEU A 218 6.02 -10.06 5.02
C LEU A 218 6.26 -10.88 3.74
N SER A 219 5.74 -12.11 3.66
CA SER A 219 5.87 -12.92 2.45
C SER A 219 5.11 -12.31 1.26
N MET A 220 3.93 -11.73 1.48
CA MET A 220 3.16 -11.03 0.44
C MET A 220 3.89 -9.82 -0.15
N VAL A 221 4.70 -9.09 0.63
CA VAL A 221 5.51 -7.96 0.12
C VAL A 221 6.83 -8.41 -0.52
N GLY A 222 7.06 -9.74 -0.58
CA GLY A 222 8.24 -10.35 -1.16
C GLY A 222 9.47 -10.27 -0.26
N PHE A 223 9.27 -10.17 1.05
CA PHE A 223 10.32 -10.50 2.01
C PHE A 223 10.46 -12.02 2.03
N GLN A 224 11.66 -12.53 1.80
CA GLN A 224 11.92 -13.96 1.76
C GLN A 224 12.36 -14.40 3.15
N ASP A 225 11.50 -15.13 3.85
CA ASP A 225 11.83 -15.76 5.14
C ASP A 225 12.69 -17.01 4.88
N GLN A 226 13.95 -16.78 4.53
CA GLN A 226 14.88 -17.82 4.11
C GLN A 226 15.95 -18.04 5.17
N TRP A 227 15.93 -19.21 5.81
CA TRP A 227 16.90 -19.60 6.83
C TRP A 227 17.95 -20.52 6.23
N VAL A 228 19.22 -20.27 6.57
CA VAL A 228 20.35 -21.00 6.02
C VAL A 228 21.39 -21.29 7.10
N THR A 229 22.01 -22.45 7.02
CA THR A 229 23.24 -22.73 7.78
C THR A 229 24.43 -22.23 6.98
N VAL A 230 25.35 -21.54 7.66
CA VAL A 230 26.49 -20.90 6.99
C VAL A 230 27.76 -21.65 7.33
N ALA A 231 28.51 -22.05 6.31
CA ALA A 231 29.82 -22.68 6.43
C ALA A 231 30.89 -21.89 5.64
N ASP A 232 32.15 -22.05 6.01
CA ASP A 232 33.26 -21.64 5.16
C ASP A 232 33.37 -22.56 3.93
N THR A 233 34.12 -22.14 2.91
CA THR A 233 34.55 -22.97 1.77
C THR A 233 35.24 -24.27 2.20
N ALA A 234 35.89 -24.28 3.36
CA ALA A 234 36.48 -25.46 3.98
C ALA A 234 35.46 -26.38 4.69
N GLY A 235 34.16 -26.07 4.63
CA GLY A 235 33.09 -26.83 5.28
C GLY A 235 32.96 -26.60 6.79
N LYS A 236 33.74 -25.69 7.37
CA LYS A 236 33.67 -25.38 8.81
C LYS A 236 32.42 -24.53 9.09
N PRO A 237 31.52 -24.97 10.00
CA PRO A 237 30.32 -24.20 10.32
C PRO A 237 30.70 -22.86 10.96
N ARG A 238 30.06 -21.79 10.50
CA ARG A 238 30.12 -20.47 11.13
C ARG A 238 29.03 -20.40 12.20
N ARG A 239 29.27 -19.62 13.26
CA ARG A 239 28.32 -19.41 14.37
C ARG A 239 27.82 -20.71 15.04
N GLY A 240 28.62 -21.78 15.00
CA GLY A 240 28.25 -23.05 15.61
C GLY A 240 27.26 -23.89 14.78
N GLY A 241 26.99 -23.52 13.52
CA GLY A 241 26.08 -24.28 12.64
C GLY A 241 24.61 -23.90 12.79
N VAL A 242 24.30 -22.93 13.66
CA VAL A 242 22.93 -22.44 13.85
C VAL A 242 22.39 -21.81 12.55
N PRO A 243 21.15 -22.10 12.17
CA PRO A 243 20.51 -21.45 11.03
C PRO A 243 20.34 -19.95 11.29
N VAL A 244 20.71 -19.15 10.30
CA VAL A 244 20.58 -17.68 10.30
C VAL A 244 19.65 -17.24 9.17
N LEU A 245 18.98 -16.11 9.36
CA LEU A 245 18.08 -15.55 8.35
C LEU A 245 18.90 -14.84 7.27
N LEU A 246 18.75 -15.23 6.01
CA LEU A 246 19.37 -14.57 4.87
C LEU A 246 18.53 -13.35 4.46
N LEU A 247 19.09 -12.15 4.64
CA LEU A 247 18.40 -10.90 4.32
C LEU A 247 18.59 -10.47 2.86
N GLY A 248 19.70 -10.90 2.23
CA GLY A 248 19.98 -10.69 0.81
C GLY A 248 21.47 -10.64 0.46
N GLU A 249 21.77 -10.28 -0.79
CA GLU A 249 23.12 -10.28 -1.36
C GLU A 249 23.41 -8.96 -2.09
N ARG A 250 24.52 -8.30 -1.76
CA ARG A 250 24.96 -7.03 -2.38
C ARG A 250 26.48 -7.01 -2.46
N GLU A 251 27.04 -6.55 -3.58
CA GLU A 251 28.49 -6.33 -3.75
C GLU A 251 29.35 -7.57 -3.43
N GLY A 252 28.84 -8.77 -3.74
CA GLY A 252 29.55 -10.02 -3.48
C GLY A 252 29.65 -10.37 -1.99
N ALA A 253 28.76 -9.84 -1.15
CA ALA A 253 28.59 -10.24 0.24
C ALA A 253 27.12 -10.59 0.55
N TYR A 254 26.93 -11.66 1.31
CA TYR A 254 25.65 -12.02 1.91
C TYR A 254 25.46 -11.25 3.21
N SER A 255 24.24 -10.76 3.44
CA SER A 255 23.83 -10.16 4.72
C SER A 255 22.92 -11.13 5.45
N PHE A 256 23.25 -11.45 6.70
CA PHE A 256 22.51 -12.37 7.54
C PHE A 256 22.08 -11.72 8.84
N TYR A 257 21.00 -12.23 9.42
CA TYR A 257 20.57 -11.94 10.78
C TYR A 257 20.66 -13.17 11.67
N ASP A 258 21.41 -13.05 12.75
CA ASP A 258 21.53 -14.05 13.82
C ASP A 258 20.42 -13.79 14.85
N CYS A 259 19.37 -14.60 14.83
CA CYS A 259 18.21 -14.51 15.74
C CYS A 259 18.64 -14.66 17.21
N LEU A 260 19.56 -15.58 17.50
CA LEU A 260 20.03 -15.85 18.87
C LEU A 260 20.76 -14.64 19.45
N ARG A 261 21.67 -14.08 18.66
CA ARG A 261 22.54 -12.97 19.10
C ARG A 261 21.94 -11.59 18.82
N ARG A 262 20.80 -11.55 18.12
CA ARG A 262 20.11 -10.34 17.67
C ARG A 262 21.05 -9.36 16.96
N GLU A 263 21.92 -9.92 16.12
CA GLU A 263 22.91 -9.14 15.39
C GLU A 263 22.89 -9.46 13.90
N THR A 264 23.18 -8.43 13.11
CA THR A 264 23.30 -8.55 11.67
C THR A 264 24.77 -8.58 11.30
N PHE A 265 25.17 -9.50 10.43
CA PHE A 265 26.54 -9.62 9.97
C PHE A 265 26.61 -9.90 8.48
N ARG A 266 27.79 -9.66 7.89
CA ARG A 266 28.04 -9.80 6.46
C ARG A 266 29.21 -10.74 6.21
N LEU A 267 29.07 -11.61 5.22
CA LEU A 267 30.15 -12.49 4.79
C LEU A 267 30.36 -12.43 3.27
N PRO A 268 31.62 -12.51 2.79
CA PRO A 268 31.90 -12.53 1.35
C PRO A 268 31.33 -13.79 0.71
N VAL A 269 30.69 -13.67 -0.44
CA VAL A 269 30.16 -14.81 -1.24
C VAL A 269 31.28 -15.79 -1.57
N GLY A 270 32.47 -15.28 -1.93
CA GLY A 270 33.61 -16.12 -2.33
C GLY A 270 34.20 -17.01 -1.22
N SER A 271 33.93 -16.72 0.05
CA SER A 271 34.42 -17.49 1.20
C SER A 271 33.30 -18.18 1.99
N THR A 272 32.06 -18.14 1.48
CA THR A 272 30.88 -18.58 2.22
C THR A 272 30.12 -19.61 1.41
N SER A 273 29.89 -20.77 2.02
CA SER A 273 29.01 -21.80 1.50
C SER A 273 27.70 -21.76 2.28
N LEU A 274 26.59 -21.66 1.55
CA LEU A 274 25.25 -21.75 2.11
C LEU A 274 24.76 -23.19 2.01
N SER A 275 24.34 -23.75 3.14
CA SER A 275 23.79 -25.11 3.21
C SER A 275 22.45 -25.11 3.92
N HIS A 276 21.60 -26.09 3.61
CA HIS A 276 20.31 -26.32 4.27
C HIS A 276 19.41 -25.07 4.19
N PHE A 277 18.85 -24.84 3.00
CA PHE A 277 17.90 -23.77 2.77
C PHE A 277 16.53 -24.20 3.26
N GLU A 278 15.98 -23.45 4.20
CA GLU A 278 14.62 -23.60 4.66
C GLU A 278 13.84 -22.32 4.33
N LEU A 279 12.82 -22.47 3.49
CA LEU A 279 11.96 -21.37 3.05
C LEU A 279 10.68 -21.43 3.88
N GLU A 280 10.37 -20.33 4.58
CA GLU A 280 9.17 -20.20 5.42
C GLU A 280 9.02 -21.38 6.41
N PRO A 281 9.97 -21.57 7.34
CA PRO A 281 9.91 -22.67 8.30
C PRO A 281 8.63 -22.60 9.15
N ASP A 282 7.90 -23.71 9.21
CA ASP A 282 6.69 -23.82 10.05
C ASP A 282 7.10 -23.94 11.52
N ARG A 283 7.01 -22.82 12.24
CA ARG A 283 7.43 -22.72 13.66
C ARG A 283 6.20 -22.69 14.56
N PRO A 284 6.17 -23.53 15.63
CA PRO A 284 5.01 -23.60 16.52
C PRO A 284 4.78 -22.28 17.25
N GLU A 285 3.56 -22.10 17.75
CA GLU A 285 3.23 -20.95 18.59
C GLU A 285 4.11 -20.91 19.84
N GLY A 286 4.69 -19.73 20.12
CA GLY A 286 5.63 -19.53 21.23
C GLY A 286 7.08 -19.93 20.94
N PHE A 287 7.43 -20.24 19.69
CA PHE A 287 8.82 -20.48 19.29
C PHE A 287 9.71 -19.24 19.58
N THR A 288 10.90 -19.48 20.13
CA THR A 288 11.90 -18.46 20.44
C THR A 288 13.22 -18.78 19.76
N CYS A 289 14.02 -17.77 19.42
CA CYS A 289 15.33 -17.97 18.77
C CYS A 289 16.21 -18.98 19.51
N GLU A 290 16.14 -19.05 20.85
CA GLU A 290 16.90 -19.98 21.70
C GLU A 290 16.70 -21.46 21.33
N ALA A 291 15.54 -21.82 20.78
CA ALA A 291 15.27 -23.17 20.33
C ALA A 291 16.14 -23.60 19.13
N LEU A 292 16.78 -22.65 18.43
CA LEU A 292 17.68 -22.95 17.31
C LEU A 292 19.02 -23.55 17.75
N GLU A 293 19.44 -23.39 19.01
CA GLU A 293 20.65 -24.07 19.53
C GLU A 293 20.44 -25.58 19.74
N ALA A 294 19.18 -26.01 19.87
CA ALA A 294 18.84 -27.41 20.13
C ALA A 294 18.80 -28.28 18.87
N THR A 295 18.95 -27.69 17.69
CA THR A 295 18.94 -28.39 16.40
C THR A 295 20.38 -28.85 16.07
N PRO A 296 20.67 -30.16 16.11
CA PRO A 296 22.02 -30.71 15.93
C PRO A 296 22.52 -30.68 14.48
#